data_AF-A0A8X6JEF5-F1
#
_entry.id   AF-A0A8X6JEF5-F1
#
_cell.length_a   1.000
_cell.length_b   1.000
_cell.length_c   1.000
_cell.angle_alpha   90.00
_cell.angle_beta   90.00
_cell.angle_gamma   90.00
#
_symmetry.space_group_name_H-M   'P 1'
#
loop_
_entity.id
_entity.type
_entity.pdbx_description
1 polymer ?
#
loop_
_entity_poly.entity_id
_entity_poly.type
_entity_poly.pdbx_seq_one_letter_code
_entity_poly.pdbx_strand_id
1 'polypeptide(L)'
;MLTLKEIILVKLTAKIINDSDTGEIIDPYTDEIWEQFIRERTSALDIPLTLQEDIVALRKPIQLEVRNFIEDHYGIFTVEQECSLKFCFHADGTVDRVKTADLLIHSKWLDVQTRFVLACQYWSSRNLTFFIICRNV
;
A
#
# COMPACT_ATOMS: atom_id res chain seq x y z
N MET A 1 -6.32 -20.80 -8.46
CA MET A 1 -6.57 -20.83 -7.00
C MET A 1 -5.23 -20.80 -6.32
N LEU A 2 -4.95 -19.80 -5.50
CA LEU A 2 -3.67 -19.68 -4.79
C LEU A 2 -3.60 -20.72 -3.67
N THR A 3 -2.40 -21.24 -3.45
CA THR A 3 -2.04 -22.10 -2.34
C THR A 3 -1.95 -21.30 -1.03
N LEU A 4 -2.05 -21.99 0.10
CA LEU A 4 -1.86 -21.36 1.41
C LEU A 4 -0.47 -20.71 1.53
N LYS A 5 0.56 -21.32 0.93
CA LYS A 5 1.92 -20.77 0.89
C LYS A 5 1.94 -19.42 0.18
N GLU A 6 1.35 -19.33 -1.01
CA GLU A 6 1.29 -18.09 -1.80
C GLU A 6 0.53 -16.99 -1.06
N ILE A 7 -0.62 -17.32 -0.44
CA ILE A 7 -1.41 -16.36 0.34
C ILE A 7 -0.61 -15.82 1.53
N ILE A 8 0.14 -16.68 2.23
CA ILE A 8 0.98 -16.27 3.36
C ILE A 8 2.13 -15.37 2.89
N LEU A 9 2.79 -15.74 1.79
CA LEU A 9 3.87 -14.94 1.21
C LEU A 9 3.38 -13.54 0.82
N VAL A 10 2.27 -13.45 0.10
CA VAL A 10 1.64 -12.16 -0.26
C VAL A 10 1.36 -11.31 0.98
N LYS A 11 0.73 -11.90 2.01
CA LYS A 11 0.41 -11.18 3.24
C LYS A 11 1.66 -10.70 3.98
N LEU A 12 2.72 -11.51 3.99
CA LEU A 12 3.98 -11.15 4.62
C LEU A 12 4.67 -10.02 3.85
N THR A 13 4.73 -10.09 2.52
CA THR A 13 5.28 -9.02 1.68
C THR A 13 4.50 -7.72 1.84
N ALA A 14 3.16 -7.78 1.79
CA ALA A 14 2.29 -6.65 2.03
C ALA A 14 2.50 -6.03 3.42
N LYS A 15 2.75 -6.87 4.44
CA LYS A 15 3.08 -6.38 5.78
C LYS A 15 4.43 -5.66 5.76
N ILE A 16 5.48 -6.26 5.20
CA ILE A 16 6.82 -5.65 5.10
C ILE A 16 6.75 -4.27 4.43
N ILE A 17 6.00 -4.14 3.34
CA ILE A 17 5.83 -2.87 2.60
C ILE A 17 5.11 -1.81 3.45
N ASN A 18 4.08 -2.20 4.20
CA ASN A 18 3.32 -1.28 5.04
C ASN A 18 3.97 -0.97 6.40
N ASP A 19 5.02 -1.71 6.77
CA ASP A 19 5.72 -1.60 8.05
C ASP A 19 6.68 -0.40 8.08
N SER A 20 6.11 0.79 7.81
CA SER A 20 6.81 2.06 7.80
C SER A 20 6.84 2.71 9.19
N ASP A 21 6.86 1.92 10.27
CA ASP A 21 7.04 2.45 11.63
C ASP A 21 8.41 3.17 11.78
N THR A 22 9.30 3.04 10.79
CA THR A 22 10.57 3.77 10.67
C THR A 22 10.46 5.15 10.01
N GLY A 23 9.30 5.53 9.44
CA GLY A 23 9.19 6.75 8.63
C GLY A 23 10.01 6.70 7.33
N GLU A 24 10.47 5.51 6.92
CA GLU A 24 11.19 5.32 5.67
C GLU A 24 10.23 5.45 4.48
N ILE A 25 10.54 6.44 3.66
CA ILE A 25 9.91 6.77 2.38
C ILE A 25 10.42 5.74 1.37
N ILE A 26 9.52 4.90 0.83
CA ILE A 26 9.88 3.97 -0.25
C ILE A 26 9.41 4.59 -1.56
N ASP A 27 10.35 4.99 -2.40
CA ASP A 27 10.06 5.48 -3.75
C ASP A 27 9.44 4.34 -4.59
N PRO A 28 8.17 4.43 -5.02
CA PRO A 28 7.49 3.38 -5.80
C PRO A 28 8.09 3.18 -7.20
N TYR A 29 8.95 4.10 -7.66
CA TYR A 29 9.51 4.10 -9.01
C TYR A 29 10.91 3.48 -9.11
N THR A 30 11.59 3.25 -7.98
CA THR A 30 12.97 2.74 -7.98
C THR A 30 13.05 1.28 -7.53
N ASP A 31 13.24 0.37 -8.49
CA ASP A 31 13.29 -1.08 -8.28
C ASP A 31 14.40 -1.52 -7.31
N GLU A 32 15.57 -0.90 -7.39
CA GLU A 32 16.73 -1.24 -6.56
C GLU A 32 16.47 -0.91 -5.08
N ILE A 33 15.79 0.21 -4.81
CA ILE A 33 15.42 0.62 -3.45
C ILE A 33 14.42 -0.36 -2.85
N TRP A 34 13.41 -0.76 -3.63
CA TRP A 34 12.43 -1.76 -3.18
C TRP A 34 13.08 -3.12 -2.91
N GLU A 35 13.97 -3.57 -3.78
CA GLU A 35 14.65 -4.84 -3.58
C GLU A 35 15.52 -4.81 -2.33
N GLN A 36 16.33 -3.76 -2.17
CA GLN A 36 17.16 -3.59 -0.98
C GLN A 36 16.31 -3.55 0.30
N PHE A 37 15.24 -2.74 0.31
CA PHE A 37 14.32 -2.63 1.44
C PHE A 37 13.71 -3.98 1.83
N ILE A 38 13.16 -4.72 0.84
CA ILE A 38 12.56 -6.03 1.10
C ILE A 38 13.62 -7.01 1.58
N ARG A 39 14.82 -7.04 0.98
CA ARG A 39 15.91 -7.93 1.40
C ARG A 39 16.34 -7.66 2.84
N GLU A 40 16.54 -6.41 3.21
CA GLU A 40 16.92 -6.03 4.58
C GLU A 40 15.86 -6.48 5.59
N ARG A 41 14.58 -6.14 5.36
CA ARG A 41 13.48 -6.50 6.26
C ARG A 41 13.25 -8.00 6.33
N THR A 42 13.38 -8.69 5.21
CA THR A 42 13.17 -10.14 5.14
C THR A 42 14.34 -10.90 5.77
N SER A 43 15.57 -10.39 5.68
CA SER A 43 16.74 -10.96 6.34
C SER A 43 16.66 -10.88 7.87
N ALA A 44 15.91 -9.90 8.39
CA ALA A 44 15.62 -9.77 9.82
C ALA A 44 14.52 -10.74 10.29
N LEU A 45 13.81 -11.41 9.38
CA LEU A 45 12.86 -12.47 9.71
C LEU A 45 13.63 -13.79 9.86
N ASP A 46 13.44 -14.50 10.97
CA ASP A 46 14.00 -15.83 11.20
C ASP A 46 13.28 -16.88 10.34
N ILE A 47 13.45 -16.78 9.02
CA ILE A 47 12.81 -17.64 8.01
C ILE A 47 13.83 -18.20 7.01
N PRO A 48 13.58 -19.40 6.45
CA PRO A 48 14.44 -20.01 5.44
C PRO A 48 14.74 -19.11 4.24
N LEU A 49 15.98 -19.15 3.75
CA LEU A 49 16.44 -18.36 2.60
C LEU A 49 15.55 -18.51 1.36
N THR A 50 15.02 -19.71 1.12
CA THR A 50 14.10 -19.96 0.01
C THR A 50 12.81 -19.15 0.11
N LEU A 51 12.26 -18.96 1.32
CA LEU A 51 11.11 -18.08 1.53
C LEU A 51 11.50 -16.61 1.40
N GLN A 52 12.73 -16.24 1.76
CA GLN A 52 13.21 -14.87 1.56
C GLN A 52 13.26 -14.53 0.06
N GLU A 53 13.79 -15.42 -0.76
CA GLU A 53 13.81 -15.25 -2.22
C GLU A 53 12.40 -15.25 -2.81
N ASP A 54 11.48 -16.08 -2.32
CA ASP A 54 10.07 -16.05 -2.72
C ASP A 54 9.42 -14.68 -2.43
N ILE A 55 9.72 -14.06 -1.28
CA ILE A 55 9.23 -12.72 -0.90
C ILE A 55 9.81 -11.65 -1.82
N VAL A 56 11.11 -11.70 -2.10
CA VAL A 56 11.78 -10.76 -3.01
C VAL A 56 11.22 -10.88 -4.43
N ALA A 57 10.91 -12.09 -4.89
CA ALA A 57 10.30 -12.32 -6.19
C ALA A 57 8.89 -11.69 -6.32
N LEU A 58 8.13 -11.65 -5.22
CA LEU A 58 6.81 -11.00 -5.15
C LEU A 58 6.89 -9.47 -5.14
N ARG A 59 8.08 -8.87 -5.00
CA ARG A 59 8.28 -7.42 -5.04
C ARG A 59 7.67 -6.80 -6.28
N LYS A 60 8.11 -7.25 -7.47
CA LYS A 60 7.76 -6.63 -8.75
C LYS A 60 6.24 -6.53 -8.97
N PRO A 61 5.45 -7.62 -8.86
CA PRO A 61 4.02 -7.51 -9.05
C PRO A 61 3.35 -6.59 -8.02
N ILE A 62 3.79 -6.59 -6.76
CA ILE A 62 3.21 -5.72 -5.74
C ILE A 62 3.59 -4.24 -5.96
N GLN A 63 4.85 -3.97 -6.30
CA GLN A 63 5.34 -2.62 -6.62
C GLN A 63 4.57 -2.04 -7.82
N LEU A 64 4.29 -2.88 -8.83
CA LEU A 64 3.46 -2.49 -9.98
C LEU A 64 2.03 -2.12 -9.56
N GLU A 65 1.41 -2.91 -8.68
CA GLU A 65 0.06 -2.62 -8.17
C GLU A 65 0.01 -1.32 -7.36
N VAL A 66 1.04 -1.05 -6.56
CA VAL A 66 1.21 0.21 -5.83
C VAL A 66 1.36 1.38 -6.81
N ARG A 67 2.21 1.23 -7.83
CA ARG A 67 2.42 2.25 -8.87
C ARG A 67 1.13 2.53 -9.63
N ASN A 68 0.42 1.49 -10.06
CA ASN A 68 -0.86 1.63 -10.76
C ASN A 68 -1.87 2.38 -9.89
N PHE A 69 -1.95 2.08 -8.58
CA PHE A 69 -2.78 2.86 -7.68
C PHE A 69 -2.36 4.33 -7.69
N ILE A 70 -1.08 4.65 -7.53
CA ILE A 70 -0.62 6.05 -7.50
C ILE A 70 -0.91 6.78 -8.82
N GLU A 71 -0.61 6.16 -9.96
CA GLU A 71 -0.83 6.72 -11.29
C GLU A 71 -2.32 7.00 -11.57
N ASP A 72 -3.22 6.11 -11.15
CA ASP A 72 -4.67 6.33 -11.27
C ASP A 72 -5.18 7.50 -10.41
N HIS A 73 -4.39 7.94 -9.42
CA HIS A 73 -4.66 9.08 -8.56
C HIS A 73 -3.67 10.22 -8.80
N TYR A 74 -3.11 10.30 -10.01
CA TYR A 74 -2.14 11.32 -10.38
C TYR A 74 -2.63 12.74 -10.03
N GLY A 75 -1.78 13.51 -9.35
CA GLY A 75 -2.06 14.88 -8.92
C GLY A 75 -2.92 14.99 -7.65
N ILE A 76 -3.30 13.87 -7.01
CA ILE A 76 -3.97 13.87 -5.70
C ILE A 76 -2.94 13.90 -4.57
N PHE A 77 -1.84 13.17 -4.72
CA PHE A 77 -0.79 13.06 -3.70
C PHE A 77 0.42 13.91 -4.09
N THR A 78 1.14 14.45 -3.10
CA THR A 78 2.50 14.97 -3.30
C THR A 78 3.50 13.81 -3.41
N VAL A 79 4.70 14.07 -3.94
CA VAL A 79 5.76 13.06 -4.05
C VAL A 79 6.12 12.48 -2.67
N GLU A 80 6.19 13.32 -1.62
CA GLU A 80 6.43 12.84 -0.26
C GLU A 80 5.28 11.97 0.24
N GLN A 81 4.05 12.29 -0.17
CA GLN A 81 2.89 11.52 0.22
C GLN A 81 2.87 10.14 -0.46
N GLU A 82 3.12 10.07 -1.76
CA GLU A 82 3.13 8.83 -2.55
C GLU A 82 4.02 7.76 -1.91
N CYS A 83 5.18 8.14 -1.42
CA CYS A 83 6.16 7.23 -0.83
C CYS A 83 5.81 6.74 0.59
N SER A 84 4.80 7.33 1.22
CA SER A 84 4.39 7.04 2.61
C SER A 84 2.97 6.44 2.69
N LEU A 85 2.34 6.17 1.54
CA LEU A 85 1.01 5.59 1.48
C LEU A 85 1.01 4.17 2.05
N LYS A 86 -0.04 3.86 2.83
CA LYS A 86 -0.32 2.51 3.29
C LYS A 86 -1.40 1.88 2.41
N PHE A 87 -1.16 0.64 2.00
CA PHE A 87 -1.99 -0.08 1.04
C PHE A 87 -2.64 -1.30 1.70
N CYS A 88 -3.94 -1.49 1.44
CA CYS A 88 -4.62 -2.74 1.74
C CYS A 88 -4.49 -3.67 0.53
N PHE A 89 -4.09 -4.92 0.74
CA PHE A 89 -3.94 -5.89 -0.35
C PHE A 89 -4.98 -7.01 -0.25
N HIS A 90 -5.43 -7.49 -1.41
CA HIS A 90 -6.15 -8.75 -1.54
C HIS A 90 -5.19 -9.94 -1.37
N ALA A 91 -5.74 -11.14 -1.20
CA ALA A 91 -4.95 -12.36 -1.03
C ALA A 91 -4.12 -12.75 -2.26
N ASP A 92 -4.43 -12.17 -3.42
CA ASP A 92 -3.71 -12.34 -4.68
C ASP A 92 -2.61 -11.30 -4.92
N GLY A 93 -2.41 -10.38 -3.97
CA GLY A 93 -1.35 -9.36 -4.05
C GLY A 93 -1.76 -8.11 -4.81
N THR A 94 -2.99 -8.03 -5.29
CA THR A 94 -3.55 -6.78 -5.86
C THR A 94 -3.95 -5.82 -4.75
N VAL A 95 -3.92 -4.51 -5.04
CA VAL A 95 -4.37 -3.50 -4.07
C VAL A 95 -5.90 -3.54 -3.96
N ASP A 96 -6.41 -3.71 -2.73
CA ASP A 96 -7.82 -3.49 -2.40
C ASP A 96 -8.08 -1.99 -2.41
N ARG A 97 -8.43 -1.47 -3.59
CA ARG A 97 -8.53 -0.03 -3.85
C ARG A 97 -9.55 0.66 -2.94
N VAL A 98 -10.69 0.00 -2.69
CA VAL A 98 -11.77 0.57 -1.86
C VAL A 98 -11.33 0.63 -0.41
N LYS A 99 -10.75 -0.44 0.14
CA LYS A 99 -10.24 -0.42 1.52
C LYS A 99 -9.04 0.52 1.68
N THR A 100 -8.17 0.58 0.68
CA THR A 100 -7.03 1.51 0.67
C THR A 100 -7.51 2.95 0.69
N ALA A 101 -8.41 3.33 -0.22
CA ALA A 101 -9.00 4.66 -0.23
C ALA A 101 -9.71 4.97 1.10
N ASP A 102 -10.41 4.00 1.70
CA ASP A 102 -11.04 4.17 3.00
C ASP A 102 -10.05 4.43 4.14
N LEU A 103 -8.96 3.69 4.18
CA LEU A 103 -7.87 3.90 5.12
C LEU A 103 -7.27 5.31 4.96
N LEU A 104 -7.04 5.75 3.72
CA LEU A 104 -6.46 7.06 3.42
C LEU A 104 -7.40 8.21 3.75
N ILE A 105 -8.70 8.10 3.43
CA ILE A 105 -9.73 9.11 3.75
C ILE A 105 -9.83 9.35 5.27
N HIS A 106 -9.56 8.34 6.09
CA HIS A 106 -9.57 8.47 7.55
C HIS A 106 -8.21 8.81 8.15
N SER A 107 -7.14 8.88 7.34
CA SER A 107 -5.80 9.21 7.81
C SER A 107 -5.68 10.71 8.11
N LYS A 108 -5.28 11.04 9.35
CA LYS A 108 -5.01 12.44 9.74
C LYS A 108 -3.75 13.03 9.12
N TRP A 109 -2.91 12.19 8.51
CA TRP A 109 -1.68 12.61 7.85
C TRP A 109 -1.94 13.24 6.48
N LEU A 110 -3.06 12.91 5.82
CA LEU A 110 -3.50 13.59 4.61
C LEU A 110 -4.29 14.86 4.95
N ASP A 111 -4.06 15.92 4.19
CA ASP A 111 -4.83 17.16 4.32
C ASP A 111 -6.31 16.95 3.94
N VAL A 112 -7.15 17.91 4.32
CA VAL A 112 -8.61 17.83 4.12
C VAL A 112 -8.97 17.79 2.64
N GLN A 113 -8.24 18.51 1.78
CA GLN A 113 -8.53 18.57 0.35
C GLN A 113 -8.25 17.21 -0.31
N THR A 114 -7.09 16.62 -0.04
CA THR A 114 -6.73 15.29 -0.54
C THR A 114 -7.74 14.23 -0.12
N ARG A 115 -8.12 14.22 1.17
CA ARG A 115 -9.14 13.29 1.69
C ARG A 115 -10.52 13.51 1.04
N PHE A 116 -10.90 14.75 0.79
CA PHE A 116 -12.17 15.08 0.14
C PHE A 116 -12.20 14.61 -1.32
N VAL A 117 -11.11 14.78 -2.08
CA VAL A 117 -11.01 14.31 -3.47
C VAL A 117 -11.11 12.78 -3.52
N LEU A 118 -10.37 12.07 -2.67
CA LEU A 118 -10.47 10.61 -2.56
C LEU A 118 -11.89 10.16 -2.21
N ALA A 119 -12.55 10.83 -1.27
CA ALA A 119 -13.93 10.50 -0.90
C ALA A 119 -14.88 10.67 -2.08
N CYS A 120 -14.74 11.74 -2.87
CA CYS A 120 -15.52 11.95 -4.09
C CYS A 120 -15.32 10.84 -5.12
N GLN A 121 -14.08 10.42 -5.36
CA GLN A 121 -13.77 9.36 -6.33
C GLN A 121 -14.32 7.99 -5.90
N TYR A 122 -14.29 7.67 -4.61
CA TYR A 122 -14.77 6.40 -4.06
C TYR A 122 -16.16 6.50 -3.42
N TRP A 123 -16.94 7.53 -3.77
CA TRP A 123 -18.28 7.73 -3.22
C TRP A 123 -19.26 6.64 -3.65
N SER A 124 -19.24 6.27 -4.94
CA SER A 124 -20.17 5.29 -5.51
C SER A 124 -19.90 3.85 -5.06
N SER A 125 -18.68 3.57 -4.58
CA SER A 125 -18.29 2.27 -4.02
C SER A 125 -18.63 2.13 -2.54
N ARG A 126 -19.13 3.19 -1.89
CA ARG A 126 -19.59 3.18 -0.50
C ARG A 126 -21.11 3.16 -0.40
N ASN A 127 -21.64 2.15 0.26
CA ASN A 127 -22.92 2.29 0.96
C ASN A 127 -22.71 3.23 2.18
N LEU A 128 -22.91 4.53 1.97
CA LEU A 128 -23.19 5.59 2.97
C LEU A 128 -22.20 5.79 4.13
N THR A 129 -21.25 6.74 3.99
CA THR A 129 -20.75 7.58 5.13
C THR A 129 -19.98 8.82 4.65
N PHE A 130 -20.60 9.76 3.93
CA PHE A 130 -19.97 11.07 3.64
C PHE A 130 -20.05 12.07 4.78
N PHE A 131 -20.96 11.85 5.74
CA PHE A 131 -21.32 12.88 6.72
C PHE A 131 -20.26 13.17 7.79
N ILE A 132 -19.13 12.45 7.82
CA ILE A 132 -18.10 12.62 8.86
C ILE A 132 -16.96 13.53 8.41
N ILE A 133 -16.65 13.60 7.10
CA ILE A 133 -15.48 14.35 6.61
C ILE A 133 -15.66 15.86 6.83
N CYS A 134 -16.89 16.38 6.74
CA CYS A 134 -17.18 17.80 6.91
C CYS A 134 -17.41 18.25 8.36
N ARG A 135 -17.34 17.37 9.37
CA ARG A 135 -17.66 17.71 10.77
C ARG A 135 -16.47 18.03 11.69
N ASN A 136 -15.23 17.86 11.22
CA ASN A 136 -14.01 18.15 11.99
C ASN A 136 -13.15 19.25 11.35
N VAL A 137 -13.79 20.22 10.67
CA VAL A 137 -13.15 21.49 10.27
C VAL A 137 -13.47 22.53 11.33
#